data_AF-A0A382GPQ9-F1
#
_entry.id   AF-A0A382GPQ9-F1
#
_cell.length_a   1.000
_cell.length_b   1.000
_cell.length_c   1.000
_cell.angle_alpha   90.00
_cell.angle_beta   90.00
_cell.angle_gamma   90.00
#
_symmetry.space_group_name_H-M   'P 1'
#
loop_
_entity.id
_entity.type
_entity.pdbx_description
1 polymer ?
#
loop_
_entity_poly.entity_id
_entity_poly.type
_entity_poly.pdbx_seq_one_letter_code
_entity_poly.pdbx_strand_id
1 'polypeptide(L)' 'MGPIMGALSTVGGWAKSVTDFGLTIITALIVLDILYPNSSYITENLARVVGDFGDQGVAGLIVVLLFLVLYRRG' A
#
# COMPACT_ATOMS: atom_id res chain seq x y z
N MET A 1 -16.32 27.15 3.34
CA MET A 1 -15.42 26.03 3.70
C MET A 1 -14.06 26.63 4.01
N GLY A 2 -13.49 26.39 5.19
CA GLY A 2 -12.29 27.10 5.63
C GLY A 2 -11.06 26.77 4.77
N PRO A 3 -10.07 27.69 4.65
CA PRO A 3 -8.87 27.50 3.82
C PRO A 3 -8.08 26.22 4.14
N ILE A 4 -8.10 25.77 5.41
CA ILE A 4 -7.50 24.50 5.84
C ILE A 4 -8.19 23.30 5.19
N MET A 5 -9.52 23.33 5.06
CA MET A 5 -10.30 22.23 4.48
C MET A 5 -10.01 22.05 2.97
N GLY A 6 -9.76 23.16 2.26
CA GLY A 6 -9.35 23.15 0.84
C GLY A 6 -7.90 22.70 0.62
N ALA A 7 -6.99 23.04 1.54
CA ALA A 7 -5.62 22.54 1.50
C ALA A 7 -5.57 21.02 1.75
N LEU A 8 -6.32 20.54 2.75
CA LEU A 8 -6.42 19.10 3.06
C LEU A 8 -7.04 18.29 1.92
N SER A 9 -8.06 18.81 1.23
CA SER A 9 -8.67 18.12 0.08
C SER A 9 -7.71 18.06 -1.11
N THR A 10 -6.95 19.12 -1.35
CA THR A 10 -5.94 19.15 -2.43
C THR A 10 -4.84 18.14 -2.13
N VAL A 11 -4.23 18.20 -0.95
CA VAL A 11 -3.16 17.26 -0.55
C VAL A 11 -3.67 15.81 -0.56
N GLY A 12 -4.89 15.56 -0.08
CA GLY A 12 -5.51 14.24 -0.12
C GLY A 12 -5.69 13.72 -1.56
N GLY A 13 -6.08 14.59 -2.50
CA GLY A 13 -6.19 14.25 -3.92
C GLY A 13 -4.85 13.84 -4.54
N TRP A 14 -3.79 14.62 -4.29
CA TRP A 14 -2.44 14.29 -4.77
C TRP A 14 -1.91 13.00 -4.14
N ALA A 15 -2.13 12.80 -2.84
CA ALA A 15 -1.72 11.58 -2.14
C ALA A 15 -2.42 10.34 -2.73
N LYS A 16 -3.71 10.45 -3.06
CA LYS A 16 -4.46 9.37 -3.72
C LYS A 16 -3.87 9.06 -5.09
N SER A 17 -3.65 10.05 -5.94
CA SER A 17 -3.07 9.85 -7.28
C SER A 17 -1.67 9.22 -7.25
N VAL A 18 -0.80 9.66 -6.32
CA VAL A 18 0.53 9.06 -6.15
C VAL A 18 0.44 7.62 -5.68
N THR A 19 -0.47 7.33 -4.75
CA THR A 19 -0.69 5.97 -4.24
C THR A 19 -1.21 5.04 -5.34
N ASP A 20 -2.21 5.48 -6.12
CA ASP A 20 -2.78 4.70 -7.23
C ASP A 20 -1.73 4.40 -8.31
N PHE A 21 -0.89 5.40 -8.63
CA PHE A 21 0.23 5.23 -9.54
C PHE A 21 1.27 4.24 -8.99
N GLY A 22 1.64 4.38 -7.72
CA GLY A 22 2.57 3.47 -7.03
C GLY A 22 2.05 2.03 -7.02
N LEU A 23 0.77 1.80 -6.71
CA LEU A 23 0.13 0.49 -6.73
C LEU A 23 0.15 -0.15 -8.12
N THR A 24 -0.05 0.66 -9.17
CA THR A 24 0.05 0.21 -10.57
C THR A 24 1.46 -0.27 -10.89
N ILE A 25 2.48 0.51 -10.50
CA ILE A 25 3.89 0.14 -10.69
C ILE A 25 4.24 -1.12 -9.89
N ILE A 26 3.88 -1.19 -8.61
CA ILE A 26 4.17 -2.35 -7.76
C ILE A 26 3.55 -3.61 -8.38
N THR A 27 2.32 -3.52 -8.88
CA THR A 27 1.64 -4.65 -9.55
C THR A 27 2.41 -5.09 -10.80
N ALA A 28 2.83 -4.14 -11.64
CA ALA A 28 3.64 -4.45 -12.82
C ALA A 28 4.98 -5.11 -12.45
N LEU A 29 5.64 -4.61 -11.40
CA LEU A 29 6.90 -5.16 -10.91
C LEU A 29 6.74 -6.56 -10.31
N ILE A 30 5.65 -6.85 -9.60
CA ILE A 30 5.32 -8.21 -9.14
C ILE A 30 5.23 -9.16 -10.33
N VAL A 31 4.51 -8.78 -11.39
CA VAL A 31 4.40 -9.60 -12.61
C VAL A 31 5.77 -9.83 -13.24
N LEU A 32 6.61 -8.79 -13.33
CA LEU A 32 7.97 -8.92 -13.85
C LEU A 32 8.85 -9.82 -12.98
N ASP A 33 8.74 -9.75 -11.66
CA ASP A 33 9.51 -10.58 -10.73
C ASP A 33 9.12 -12.07 -10.84
N ILE A 34 7.85 -12.36 -11.14
CA ILE A 34 7.36 -13.73 -11.40
C ILE A 34 7.91 -14.26 -12.73
N LEU A 35 7.92 -13.43 -13.78
CA LEU A 35 8.40 -13.83 -15.12
C LEU A 35 9.93 -13.89 -15.21
N TYR A 36 10.62 -13.01 -14.49
CA TYR A 36 12.07 -12.88 -14.42
C TYR A 36 12.49 -12.88 -12.94
N PRO A 37 12.69 -14.08 -12.35
CA PRO A 37 13.07 -14.22 -10.96
C PRO A 37 14.31 -13.40 -10.61
N ASN A 38 14.28 -12.71 -9.47
CA ASN A 38 15.36 -11.85 -8.96
C ASN A 38 15.63 -10.56 -9.78
N SER A 39 14.69 -10.12 -10.61
CA SER A 39 14.86 -8.87 -11.38
C SER A 39 14.60 -7.61 -10.56
N SER A 40 13.64 -7.67 -9.62
CA SER A 40 13.23 -6.50 -8.82
C SER A 40 13.22 -6.76 -7.31
N TYR A 41 13.22 -8.04 -6.88
CA TYR A 41 13.12 -8.45 -5.47
C TYR A 41 11.86 -7.93 -4.76
N ILE A 42 10.86 -7.48 -5.51
CA ILE A 42 9.64 -6.90 -4.96
C ILE A 42 8.77 -7.96 -4.28
N THR A 43 8.72 -9.18 -4.83
CA THR A 43 7.97 -10.26 -4.18
C THR A 43 8.61 -10.67 -2.85
N GLU A 44 9.95 -10.66 -2.75
CA GLU A 44 10.65 -10.94 -1.49
C GLU A 44 10.42 -9.84 -0.44
N ASN A 45 10.51 -8.57 -0.85
CA ASN A 45 10.20 -7.44 0.04
C ASN A 45 8.74 -7.47 0.52
N LEU A 46 7.80 -7.84 -0.36
CA LEU A 46 6.39 -7.99 -0.01
C LEU A 46 6.20 -9.16 0.98
N ALA A 47 6.87 -10.28 0.76
CA ALA A 47 6.83 -11.43 1.66
C ALA A 47 7.38 -11.10 3.05
N ARG A 48 8.46 -10.29 3.15
CA ARG A 48 8.97 -9.80 4.43
C ARG A 48 7.95 -8.94 5.17
N VAL A 49 7.33 -7.97 4.49
CA VAL A 49 6.31 -7.11 5.11
C VAL A 49 5.11 -7.93 5.61
N VAL A 50 4.63 -8.88 4.82
CA VAL A 50 3.54 -9.78 5.23
C VAL A 50 3.99 -10.68 6.39
N GLY A 51 5.24 -11.15 6.37
CA GLY A 51 5.88 -11.90 7.46
C GLY A 51 5.90 -11.11 8.76
N ASP A 52 6.34 -9.85 8.73
CA ASP A 52 6.39 -8.96 9.90
C ASP A 52 5.01 -8.78 10.55
N PHE A 53 3.94 -8.70 9.75
CA PHE A 53 2.57 -8.69 10.27
C PHE A 53 2.17 -10.05 10.86
N GLY A 54 2.56 -11.15 10.22
CA GLY A 54 2.33 -12.50 10.72
C GLY A 54 3.01 -12.77 12.06
N ASP A 55 4.23 -12.28 12.24
CA ASP A 55 5.03 -12.43 13.45
C ASP A 55 4.41 -11.70 14.67
N GLN A 56 3.59 -10.68 14.42
CA GLN A 56 2.81 -10.00 15.46
C GLN A 56 1.50 -10.72 15.82
N GLY A 57 1.18 -11.85 15.18
CA GLY A 57 0.02 -12.68 15.47
C GLY A 57 -1.30 -11.91 15.33
N VAL A 58 -2.15 -11.97 16.37
CA VAL A 58 -3.50 -11.35 16.36
C VAL A 58 -3.42 -9.82 16.21
N ALA A 59 -2.39 -9.18 16.77
CA ALA A 59 -2.21 -7.73 16.66
C ALA A 59 -1.95 -7.30 15.21
N GLY A 60 -1.10 -8.04 14.49
CA GLY A 60 -0.83 -7.79 13.07
C GLY A 60 -2.08 -7.92 12.22
N LEU A 61 -2.90 -8.95 12.48
CA LEU A 61 -4.18 -9.13 11.79
C LEU A 61 -5.15 -7.97 12.03
N ILE A 62 -5.24 -7.46 13.27
CA ILE A 62 -6.08 -6.30 13.60
C ILE A 62 -5.63 -5.07 12.80
N VAL A 63 -4.32 -4.81 12.73
CA VAL A 63 -3.76 -3.68 11.97
C VAL A 63 -4.10 -3.79 10.48
N VAL A 64 -3.94 -4.97 9.89
CA VAL A 64 -4.28 -5.22 8.47
C VAL A 64 -5.77 -5.00 8.21
N LEU A 65 -6.64 -5.47 9.11
CA LEU A 65 -8.09 -5.28 8.99
C LEU A 65 -8.49 -3.81 9.14
N LEU A 66 -7.89 -3.07 10.07
CA LEU A 66 -8.12 -1.63 10.21
C LEU A 66 -7.68 -0.88 8.95
N PHE A 67 -6.52 -1.23 8.40
CA PHE A 67 -6.04 -0.67 7.15
C PHE A 67 -7.01 -0.95 5.99
N LEU A 68 -7.49 -2.19 5.85
CA LEU A 68 -8.48 -2.56 4.84
C LEU A 68 -9.78 -1.74 4.97
N VAL A 69 -10.27 -1.54 6.19
CA VAL A 69 -11.49 -0.76 6.46
C VAL A 69 -11.30 0.70 6.07
N LEU A 70 -10.14 1.29 6.38
CA LEU A 70 -9.82 2.67 5.99
C LEU A 70 -9.70 2.80 4.48
N TYR A 71 -9.03 1.84 3.82
CA TYR A 71 -8.85 1.85 2.38
C TYR A 71 -10.17 1.72 1.61
N ARG A 72 -11.12 0.89 2.09
CA ARG A 72 -12.46 0.77 1.48
C ARG A 72 -13.37 1.96 1.72
N ARG A 73 -13.08 2.81 2.71
CA ARG A 73 -13.86 4.02 3.02
C ARG A 73 -13.37 5.27 2.29
N GLY A 74 -12.13 5.26 1.78
CA GLY A 74 -11.51 6.39 1.06
C GLY A 74 -11.55 6.25 -0.47
#